data_AF-W9R182-F1
#
_entry.id   AF-W9R182-F1
#
_cell.length_a   1.000
_cell.length_b   1.000
_cell.length_c   1.000
_cell.angle_alpha   90.00
_cell.angle_beta   90.00
_cell.angle_gamma   90.00
#
_symmetry.space_group_name_H-M   'P 1'
#
loop_
_entity.id
_entity.type
_entity.pdbx_description
1 polymer ?
#
loop_
_entity_poly.entity_id
_entity_poly.type
_entity_poly.pdbx_seq_one_letter_code
_entity_poly.pdbx_strand_id
1 'polypeptide(L)'
;MAMLLRKVLASMSNRSLSNGDSSERNRLSSSSSSSSSLGAFDQIPSDILMQIVKLLGPKEAAMMSTVSKYWKSLVSDDRLWIFFLQNDQDLSDSVFFAEINLRSGYPLEAFSQLSFMRIYSQRMQVPGSIIIDGGSGYCKFGWSKDVCPSGRSATFLEFGNIESPMSSRLRQFFSIIYNRMQVKAAAQPVVVSIPILHYDDTESAKASRRQLKEAIYATLFDMNVPAACAINQATLALYAARRTSGIVVNIGFQVTSVVPILHGKVMRKVGVEVVGVGALKLTGFLRELMQQNNINFESLYTVRTLKENLCYVAYDYDAELLKHTQASFEATAEGWFTLSKERFQTGEILFQPRMAGVRAMGLHQAVALCMDHCHAAELASDDWFKTIVLTGGTACLPGLAVEHLPQSLVRDEKAVSPKIETQPPMVTAPIHVLA
;
A
#
# COMPACT_ATOMS: atom_id res chain seq x y z
N MET A 1 -9.70 32.99 17.47
CA MET A 1 -11.00 32.34 17.22
C MET A 1 -11.62 31.69 18.47
N ALA A 2 -10.87 31.04 19.37
CA ALA A 2 -11.41 30.40 20.58
C ALA A 2 -12.01 31.35 21.65
N MET A 3 -11.64 32.64 21.66
CA MET A 3 -12.13 33.60 22.67
C MET A 3 -13.55 34.13 22.42
N LEU A 4 -14.03 34.13 21.17
CA LEU A 4 -15.38 34.63 20.85
C LEU A 4 -16.47 33.68 21.36
N LEU A 5 -16.22 32.37 21.32
CA LEU A 5 -17.16 31.35 21.80
C LEU A 5 -17.33 31.33 23.33
N ARG A 6 -16.28 31.65 24.10
CA ARG A 6 -16.38 31.74 25.57
C ARG A 6 -17.26 32.91 26.04
N LYS A 7 -17.27 34.04 25.32
CA LYS A 7 -18.08 35.21 25.70
C LYS A 7 -19.58 34.99 25.46
N VAL A 8 -19.95 34.20 24.46
CA VAL A 8 -21.37 33.92 24.15
C VAL A 8 -21.99 32.98 25.19
N LEU A 9 -21.26 31.96 25.65
CA LEU A 9 -21.74 31.03 26.69
C LEU A 9 -21.94 31.68 28.06
N ALA A 10 -21.10 32.67 28.43
CA ALA A 10 -21.23 33.37 29.71
C ALA A 10 -22.45 34.31 29.77
N SER A 11 -22.92 34.81 28.62
CA SER A 11 -24.04 35.75 28.56
C SER A 11 -25.41 35.11 28.76
N MET A 12 -25.53 33.78 28.67
CA MET A 12 -26.82 33.07 28.73
C MET A 12 -27.21 32.64 30.14
N SER A 13 -26.31 32.71 31.13
CA SER A 13 -26.56 32.17 32.47
C SER A 13 -27.22 33.15 33.45
N ASN A 14 -27.49 34.40 33.06
CA ASN A 14 -27.79 35.50 33.99
C ASN A 14 -29.14 36.20 33.82
N ARG A 15 -30.19 35.52 33.37
CA ARG A 15 -31.56 36.07 33.45
C ARG A 15 -32.60 35.02 33.85
N SER A 16 -32.93 35.02 35.13
CA SER A 16 -34.21 34.53 35.65
C SER A 16 -34.82 35.59 36.58
N LEU A 17 -36.16 35.64 36.58
CA LEU A 17 -37.09 36.33 37.49
C LEU A 17 -37.43 37.81 37.19
N SER A 18 -38.65 38.07 36.68
CA SER A 18 -39.82 38.45 37.51
C SER A 18 -41.01 38.98 36.69
N ASN A 19 -42.19 38.47 37.07
CA ASN A 19 -43.58 38.98 37.05
C ASN A 19 -44.15 39.91 35.95
N GLY A 20 -45.38 39.58 35.53
CA GLY A 20 -46.48 40.55 35.62
C GLY A 20 -47.46 40.66 34.44
N ASP A 21 -48.62 40.01 34.62
CA ASP A 21 -49.96 40.49 34.25
C ASP A 21 -50.55 40.29 32.84
N SER A 22 -51.88 40.41 32.83
CA SER A 22 -52.89 39.67 32.07
C SER A 22 -53.55 40.50 30.96
N SER A 23 -54.03 39.83 29.90
CA SER A 23 -55.32 40.10 29.23
C SER A 23 -55.53 39.19 28.01
N GLU A 24 -56.77 38.70 27.89
CA GLU A 24 -57.28 37.88 26.79
C GLU A 24 -57.35 38.64 25.47
N ARG A 25 -57.04 37.98 24.34
CA ARG A 25 -57.99 37.68 23.23
C ARG A 25 -57.30 37.13 21.99
N ASN A 26 -58.11 36.36 21.25
CA ASN A 26 -57.96 35.90 19.86
C ASN A 26 -57.10 34.65 19.62
N ARG A 27 -57.81 33.52 19.71
CA ARG A 27 -57.53 32.30 18.95
C ARG A 27 -57.66 32.60 17.46
N LEU A 28 -56.53 32.51 16.75
CA LEU A 28 -56.49 32.21 15.33
C LEU A 28 -55.38 31.18 15.12
N SER A 29 -55.78 30.07 14.50
CA SER A 29 -54.95 28.95 14.11
C SER A 29 -53.81 29.38 13.20
N SER A 30 -52.59 29.32 13.69
CA SER A 30 -51.39 29.16 12.87
C SER A 30 -50.59 28.00 13.45
N SER A 31 -50.52 26.91 12.69
CA SER A 31 -49.58 25.81 12.93
C SER A 31 -48.19 26.41 13.12
N SER A 32 -47.70 26.38 14.36
CA SER A 32 -46.36 26.79 14.71
C SER A 32 -45.35 25.79 14.13
N SER A 33 -45.00 25.99 12.85
CA SER A 33 -43.70 25.56 12.37
C SER A 33 -42.68 26.34 13.19
N SER A 34 -42.18 25.72 14.26
CA SER A 34 -41.10 26.24 15.08
C SER A 34 -39.92 26.56 14.17
N SER A 35 -39.82 27.81 13.72
CA SER A 35 -38.70 28.31 12.94
C SER A 35 -37.48 28.19 13.84
N SER A 36 -36.64 27.20 13.57
CA SER A 36 -35.41 27.01 14.32
C SER A 36 -34.46 28.15 13.92
N SER A 37 -34.46 29.22 14.72
CA SER A 37 -33.61 30.40 14.51
C SER A 37 -32.15 30.04 14.75
N LEU A 38 -31.27 30.51 13.88
CA LEU A 38 -29.82 30.51 14.03
C LEU A 38 -29.32 31.71 14.86
N GLY A 39 -30.23 32.54 15.39
CA GLY A 39 -29.89 33.78 16.07
C GLY A 39 -29.25 34.78 15.12
N ALA A 40 -28.05 35.25 15.45
CA ALA A 40 -27.33 36.24 14.65
C ALA A 40 -27.01 35.80 13.21
N PHE A 41 -27.08 34.49 12.91
CA PHE A 41 -26.81 33.97 11.57
C PHE A 41 -28.06 33.85 10.68
N ASP A 42 -29.25 34.21 11.17
CA ASP A 42 -30.48 34.23 10.35
C ASP A 42 -30.38 35.22 9.16
N GLN A 43 -29.45 36.18 9.23
CA GLN A 43 -29.19 37.15 8.17
C GLN A 43 -28.26 36.62 7.05
N ILE A 44 -27.65 35.45 7.24
CA ILE A 44 -26.71 34.88 6.27
C ILE A 44 -27.45 33.86 5.39
N PRO A 45 -27.37 33.99 4.05
CA PRO A 45 -27.92 32.99 3.13
C PRO A 45 -27.38 31.57 3.39
N SER A 46 -28.25 30.56 3.21
CA SER A 46 -27.93 29.16 3.55
C SER A 46 -26.81 28.55 2.71
N ASP A 47 -26.64 29.01 1.47
CA ASP A 47 -25.54 28.67 0.56
C ASP A 47 -24.20 29.19 1.08
N ILE A 48 -24.15 30.43 1.59
CA ILE A 48 -22.96 30.99 2.23
C ILE A 48 -22.63 30.25 3.53
N LEU A 49 -23.65 29.94 4.34
CA LEU A 49 -23.47 29.10 5.53
C LEU A 49 -22.91 27.73 5.18
N MET A 50 -23.40 27.11 4.11
CA MET A 50 -22.89 25.82 3.63
C MET A 50 -21.41 25.92 3.22
N GLN A 51 -20.99 26.99 2.53
CA GLN A 51 -19.58 27.22 2.21
C GLN A 51 -18.72 27.42 3.46
N ILE A 52 -19.21 28.14 4.46
CA ILE A 52 -18.51 28.30 5.74
C ILE A 52 -18.34 26.94 6.41
N VAL A 53 -19.39 26.11 6.47
CA VAL A 53 -19.32 24.77 7.06
C VAL A 53 -18.35 23.86 6.30
N LYS A 54 -18.31 23.94 4.97
CA LYS A 54 -17.31 23.23 4.15
C LYS A 54 -15.87 23.60 4.51
N LEU A 55 -15.61 24.87 4.84
CA LEU A 55 -14.27 25.35 5.23
C LEU A 55 -13.89 24.96 6.66
N LEU A 56 -14.86 24.73 7.56
CA LEU A 56 -14.60 24.32 8.94
C LEU A 56 -14.10 22.88 9.04
N GLY A 57 -14.48 22.02 8.09
CA GLY A 57 -14.13 20.62 8.08
C GLY A 57 -15.18 19.70 8.76
N PRO A 58 -15.04 18.39 8.58
CA PRO A 58 -16.08 17.41 8.91
C PRO A 58 -16.31 17.27 10.42
N LYS A 59 -15.26 17.35 11.24
CA LYS A 59 -15.36 17.22 12.70
C LYS A 59 -16.15 18.39 13.30
N GLU A 60 -15.78 19.61 12.93
CA GLU A 60 -16.42 20.85 13.35
C GLU A 60 -17.87 20.89 12.86
N ALA A 61 -18.12 20.51 11.59
CA ALA A 61 -19.47 20.39 11.04
C ALA A 61 -20.35 19.40 11.83
N ALA A 62 -19.83 18.21 12.18
CA ALA A 62 -20.56 17.27 13.03
C ALA A 62 -20.89 17.85 14.40
N MET A 63 -19.95 18.57 15.04
CA MET A 63 -20.19 19.20 16.33
C MET A 63 -21.32 20.24 16.27
N MET A 64 -21.46 20.98 15.16
CA MET A 64 -22.54 21.96 14.99
C MET A 64 -23.93 21.34 15.04
N SER A 65 -24.09 20.05 14.72
CA SER A 65 -25.37 19.33 14.86
C SER A 65 -25.93 19.34 16.29
N THR A 66 -25.07 19.57 17.29
CA THR A 66 -25.45 19.61 18.71
C THR A 66 -25.93 20.99 19.17
N VAL A 67 -25.73 22.03 18.36
CA VAL A 67 -25.99 23.44 18.75
C VAL A 67 -27.46 23.80 18.62
N SER A 68 -28.11 23.45 17.51
CA SER A 68 -29.54 23.72 17.28
C SER A 68 -30.15 22.76 16.25
N LYS A 69 -31.50 22.69 16.21
CA LYS A 69 -32.23 21.89 15.21
C LYS A 69 -31.92 22.34 13.77
N TYR A 70 -31.72 23.64 13.56
CA TYR A 70 -31.38 24.17 12.24
C TYR A 70 -29.98 23.73 11.82
N TRP A 71 -28.98 23.90 12.69
CA TRP A 71 -27.63 23.43 12.41
C TRP A 71 -27.60 21.94 12.16
N LYS A 72 -28.34 21.14 12.95
CA LYS A 72 -28.53 19.71 12.71
C LYS A 72 -29.10 19.44 11.31
N SER A 73 -30.11 20.19 10.88
CA SER A 73 -30.69 20.05 9.54
C SER A 73 -29.69 20.41 8.44
N LEU A 74 -28.96 21.52 8.59
CA LEU A 74 -27.98 21.99 7.61
C LEU A 74 -26.83 21.00 7.44
N VAL A 75 -26.27 20.50 8.55
CA VAL A 75 -25.14 19.56 8.52
C VAL A 75 -25.56 18.12 8.24
N SER A 76 -26.86 17.81 8.20
CA SER A 76 -27.34 16.47 7.78
C SER A 76 -27.44 16.34 6.26
N ASP A 77 -27.15 17.39 5.48
CA ASP A 77 -27.16 17.35 4.02
C ASP A 77 -26.05 16.43 3.49
N ASP A 78 -26.41 15.38 2.77
CA ASP A 78 -25.46 14.42 2.19
C ASP A 78 -24.47 15.07 1.22
N ARG A 79 -24.85 16.17 0.55
CA ARG A 79 -23.94 16.90 -0.38
C ARG A 79 -22.74 17.49 0.35
N LEU A 80 -22.90 17.89 1.61
CA LEU A 80 -21.81 18.37 2.45
C LEU A 80 -20.82 17.25 2.76
N TRP A 81 -21.32 16.08 3.12
CA TRP A 81 -20.49 14.93 3.48
C TRP A 81 -19.84 14.27 2.27
N ILE A 82 -20.51 14.25 1.11
CA ILE A 82 -19.89 13.88 -0.18
C ILE A 82 -18.75 14.84 -0.50
N PHE A 83 -18.95 16.16 -0.30
CA PHE A 83 -17.88 17.14 -0.48
C PHE A 83 -16.68 16.85 0.44
N PHE A 84 -16.91 16.59 1.73
CA PHE A 84 -15.82 16.21 2.64
C PHE A 84 -15.13 14.93 2.17
N LEU A 85 -15.86 13.88 1.82
CA LEU A 85 -15.27 12.63 1.33
C LEU A 85 -14.43 12.80 0.06
N GLN A 86 -14.79 13.74 -0.83
CA GLN A 86 -14.07 14.00 -2.07
C GLN A 86 -12.85 14.90 -1.90
N ASN A 87 -12.85 15.78 -0.89
CA ASN A 87 -11.87 16.86 -0.74
C ASN A 87 -11.00 16.73 0.51
N ASP A 88 -11.27 15.78 1.39
CA ASP A 88 -10.44 15.54 2.57
C ASP A 88 -9.10 14.93 2.16
N GLN A 89 -8.04 15.75 2.26
CA GLN A 89 -6.68 15.38 1.92
C GLN A 89 -6.09 14.36 2.90
N ASP A 90 -6.59 14.30 4.14
CA ASP A 90 -6.17 13.29 5.14
C ASP A 90 -6.80 11.91 4.86
N LEU A 91 -7.88 11.87 4.05
CA LEU A 91 -8.61 10.66 3.66
C LEU A 91 -8.34 10.20 2.22
N SER A 92 -7.45 10.88 1.48
CA SER A 92 -7.23 10.70 0.04
C SER A 92 -6.89 9.27 -0.40
N ASP A 93 -6.58 8.40 0.57
CA ASP A 93 -6.12 7.05 0.34
C ASP A 93 -6.98 5.93 0.95
N SER A 94 -8.21 6.24 1.40
CA SER A 94 -9.21 5.26 1.88
C SER A 94 -10.56 5.38 1.15
N VAL A 95 -10.57 6.03 -0.03
CA VAL A 95 -11.80 6.25 -0.80
C VAL A 95 -12.33 4.96 -1.43
N PHE A 96 -11.54 3.87 -1.47
CA PHE A 96 -11.93 2.64 -2.15
C PHE A 96 -12.02 1.39 -1.25
N PHE A 97 -12.70 1.51 -0.11
CA PHE A 97 -13.48 0.37 0.35
C PHE A 97 -14.81 0.38 -0.40
N ALA A 98 -15.03 -0.62 -1.25
CA ALA A 98 -16.32 -0.83 -1.87
C ALA A 98 -17.39 -0.82 -0.78
N GLU A 99 -18.30 0.15 -0.85
CA GLU A 99 -19.46 0.33 0.03
C GLU A 99 -20.50 -0.78 -0.22
N ILE A 100 -20.06 -2.02 -0.03
CA ILE A 100 -20.86 -3.23 0.01
C ILE A 100 -20.36 -4.05 1.20
N ASN A 101 -20.86 -3.66 2.38
CA ASN A 101 -21.18 -4.56 3.49
C ASN A 101 -20.01 -5.29 4.17
N LEU A 102 -19.23 -4.60 5.00
CA LEU A 102 -18.60 -5.23 6.17
C LEU A 102 -19.35 -4.86 7.45
N ARG A 103 -20.58 -5.35 7.56
CA ARG A 103 -21.11 -5.80 8.86
C ARG A 103 -20.96 -7.32 8.88
N SER A 104 -20.36 -7.83 9.94
CA SER A 104 -20.22 -9.26 10.17
C SER A 104 -21.58 -9.94 10.26
N GLY A 105 -21.74 -11.07 9.58
CA GLY A 105 -22.79 -12.04 9.91
C GLY A 105 -23.89 -12.18 8.87
N TYR A 106 -24.34 -13.43 8.71
CA TYR A 106 -25.55 -13.81 8.01
C TYR A 106 -26.72 -13.82 9.02
N PRO A 107 -27.94 -13.38 8.66
CA PRO A 107 -28.35 -12.89 7.35
C PRO A 107 -28.01 -11.41 7.13
N LEU A 108 -27.75 -11.07 5.86
CA LEU A 108 -27.60 -9.68 5.42
C LEU A 108 -28.97 -8.99 5.49
N GLU A 109 -29.18 -8.13 6.49
CA GLU A 109 -30.39 -7.29 6.56
C GLU A 109 -30.43 -6.35 5.33
N ALA A 110 -31.55 -6.38 4.61
CA ALA A 110 -31.79 -5.50 3.49
C ALA A 110 -31.92 -4.03 3.96
N PHE A 111 -31.01 -3.19 3.47
CA PHE A 111 -31.06 -1.72 3.35
C PHE A 111 -31.64 -0.92 4.53
N SER A 112 -30.76 -0.32 5.34
CA SER A 112 -30.97 1.05 5.79
C SER A 112 -30.06 1.96 4.97
N GLN A 113 -30.62 2.91 4.21
CA GLN A 113 -29.85 4.00 3.59
C GLN A 113 -29.24 4.82 4.74
N LEU A 114 -28.01 4.50 5.11
CA LEU A 114 -27.24 5.31 6.06
C LEU A 114 -26.94 6.65 5.38
N SER A 115 -27.10 7.77 6.11
CA SER A 115 -26.64 9.07 5.61
C SER A 115 -25.12 9.09 5.45
N PHE A 116 -24.60 9.91 4.54
CA PHE A 116 -23.15 10.03 4.33
C PHE A 116 -22.44 10.55 5.59
N MET A 117 -23.11 11.35 6.41
CA MET A 117 -22.65 11.72 7.75
C MET A 117 -22.37 10.50 8.62
N ARG A 118 -23.29 9.52 8.63
CA ARG A 118 -23.17 8.32 9.43
C ARG A 118 -22.10 7.39 8.89
N ILE A 119 -22.00 7.25 7.57
CA ILE A 119 -20.91 6.52 6.90
C ILE A 119 -19.56 7.12 7.30
N TYR A 120 -19.41 8.44 7.18
CA TYR A 120 -18.20 9.17 7.58
C TYR A 120 -17.86 8.92 9.07
N SER A 121 -18.86 9.05 9.95
CA SER A 121 -18.67 8.82 11.39
C SER A 121 -18.25 7.39 11.72
N GLN A 122 -18.77 6.40 10.99
CA GLN A 122 -18.39 5.00 11.14
C GLN A 122 -16.97 4.76 10.66
N ARG A 123 -16.56 5.35 9.52
CA ARG A 123 -15.18 5.29 9.02
C ARG A 123 -14.17 5.83 10.04
N MET A 124 -14.49 6.94 10.70
CA MET A 124 -13.65 7.51 11.77
C MET A 124 -13.50 6.63 13.01
N GLN A 125 -14.40 5.67 13.20
CA GLN A 125 -14.36 4.71 14.32
C GLN A 125 -13.71 3.37 13.94
N VAL A 126 -13.47 3.10 12.65
CA VAL A 126 -12.87 1.83 12.23
C VAL A 126 -11.42 1.78 12.72
N PRO A 127 -11.06 0.78 13.55
CA PRO A 127 -9.68 0.62 13.97
C PRO A 127 -8.83 0.18 12.77
N GLY A 128 -7.63 0.76 12.65
CA GLY A 128 -6.71 0.40 11.57
C GLY A 128 -6.36 -1.09 11.60
N SER A 129 -6.39 -1.73 10.44
CA SER A 129 -5.92 -3.11 10.27
C SER A 129 -4.39 -3.21 10.35
N ILE A 130 -3.90 -4.36 10.78
CA ILE A 130 -2.49 -4.72 10.67
C ILE A 130 -2.22 -5.24 9.26
N ILE A 131 -1.13 -4.81 8.66
CA ILE A 131 -0.71 -5.25 7.34
C ILE A 131 0.61 -5.97 7.44
N ILE A 132 0.69 -7.13 6.78
CA ILE A 132 1.85 -8.01 6.81
C ILE A 132 2.24 -8.33 5.37
N ASP A 133 3.36 -7.78 4.91
CA ASP A 133 4.00 -8.18 3.66
C ASP A 133 4.99 -9.33 3.90
N GLY A 134 4.62 -10.56 3.54
CA GLY A 134 5.44 -11.76 3.72
C GLY A 134 6.47 -12.00 2.61
N GLY A 135 7.43 -11.10 2.42
CA GLY A 135 8.52 -11.29 1.44
C GLY A 135 9.45 -12.45 1.81
N SER A 136 10.12 -13.08 0.84
CA SER A 136 10.99 -14.26 1.07
C SER A 136 12.18 -14.00 1.98
N GLY A 137 12.88 -12.87 1.83
CA GLY A 137 13.98 -12.50 2.73
C GLY A 137 13.54 -11.77 3.99
N TYR A 138 12.65 -10.77 3.82
CA TYR A 138 12.20 -9.90 4.89
C TYR A 138 10.70 -9.68 4.79
N CYS A 139 10.02 -9.80 5.93
CA CYS A 139 8.65 -9.37 6.09
C CYS A 139 8.62 -7.92 6.57
N LYS A 140 7.61 -7.18 6.13
CA LYS A 140 7.34 -5.83 6.60
C LYS A 140 5.95 -5.81 7.18
N PHE A 141 5.77 -5.07 8.26
CA PHE A 141 4.50 -5.03 8.95
C PHE A 141 4.23 -3.62 9.46
N GLY A 142 2.96 -3.26 9.56
CA GLY A 142 2.55 -1.95 10.06
C GLY A 142 1.04 -1.77 10.07
N TRP A 143 0.60 -0.54 10.28
CA TRP A 143 -0.82 -0.19 10.27
C TRP A 143 -1.27 0.26 8.87
N SER A 144 -2.52 -0.05 8.50
CA SER A 144 -3.12 0.43 7.25
C SER A 144 -3.29 1.95 7.14
N LYS A 145 -3.32 2.63 8.28
CA LYS A 145 -3.38 4.09 8.38
C LYS A 145 -2.02 4.76 8.26
N ASP A 146 -0.92 4.02 8.27
CA ASP A 146 0.42 4.57 8.20
C ASP A 146 0.93 4.57 6.75
N VAL A 147 1.70 5.60 6.40
CA VAL A 147 2.24 5.74 5.05
C VAL A 147 3.40 4.77 4.74
N CYS A 148 3.98 4.19 5.79
CA CYS A 148 5.11 3.28 5.70
C CYS A 148 4.99 2.16 6.75
N PRO A 149 5.73 1.05 6.58
CA PRO A 149 5.70 -0.04 7.55
C PRO A 149 6.23 0.42 8.91
N SER A 150 5.56 0.00 9.98
CA SER A 150 6.04 0.20 11.35
C SER A 150 7.32 -0.58 11.66
N GLY A 151 7.59 -1.66 10.92
CA GLY A 151 8.82 -2.43 11.08
C GLY A 151 9.08 -3.45 9.98
N ARG A 152 10.29 -4.02 10.04
CA ARG A 152 10.74 -5.13 9.20
C ARG A 152 11.35 -6.25 10.05
N SER A 153 11.19 -7.49 9.61
CA SER A 153 11.84 -8.66 10.21
C SER A 153 12.37 -9.57 9.13
N ALA A 154 13.43 -10.33 9.41
CA ALA A 154 13.77 -11.48 8.59
C ALA A 154 12.55 -12.43 8.54
N THR A 155 12.28 -12.97 7.35
CA THR A 155 11.20 -13.92 7.16
C THR A 155 11.68 -15.30 7.58
N PHE A 156 11.26 -15.74 8.77
CA PHE A 156 11.63 -17.06 9.31
C PHE A 156 10.91 -18.24 8.63
N LEU A 157 9.97 -17.98 7.71
CA LEU A 157 9.21 -19.04 7.05
C LEU A 157 10.08 -19.96 6.17
N GLU A 158 11.18 -19.43 5.63
CA GLU A 158 12.14 -20.19 4.79
C GLU A 158 13.30 -20.81 5.60
N PHE A 159 13.42 -20.49 6.91
CA PHE A 159 14.53 -20.93 7.76
C PHE A 159 14.11 -21.63 9.08
N GLY A 160 12.81 -21.84 9.31
CA GLY A 160 12.37 -22.78 10.34
C GLY A 160 12.78 -24.22 9.96
N ASN A 161 12.84 -25.15 10.94
CA ASN A 161 13.06 -26.55 10.61
C ASN A 161 12.02 -26.96 9.54
N ILE A 162 12.47 -27.31 8.33
CA ILE A 162 11.59 -27.63 7.19
C ILE A 162 10.69 -28.84 7.53
N GLU A 163 11.13 -29.67 8.47
CA GLU A 163 10.37 -30.80 9.02
C GLU A 163 9.17 -30.36 9.86
N SER A 164 9.11 -29.10 10.31
CA SER A 164 7.99 -28.59 11.10
C SER A 164 6.76 -28.30 10.22
N PRO A 165 5.55 -28.65 10.69
CA PRO A 165 4.31 -28.39 9.97
C PRO A 165 4.16 -26.92 9.59
N MET A 166 3.61 -26.66 8.39
CA MET A 166 3.39 -25.29 7.88
C MET A 166 2.57 -24.42 8.85
N SER A 167 1.55 -24.99 9.50
CA SER A 167 0.72 -24.30 10.50
C SER A 167 1.52 -23.80 11.70
N SER A 168 2.44 -24.61 12.23
CA SER A 168 3.32 -24.22 13.34
C SER A 168 4.25 -23.07 12.95
N ARG A 169 4.84 -23.13 11.74
CA ARG A 169 5.69 -22.06 11.21
C ARG A 169 4.92 -20.77 10.99
N LEU A 170 3.71 -20.84 10.42
CA LEU A 170 2.83 -19.68 10.24
C LEU A 170 2.42 -19.09 11.59
N ARG A 171 2.05 -19.92 12.58
CA ARG A 171 1.67 -19.45 13.91
C ARG A 171 2.80 -18.72 14.59
N GLN A 172 4.01 -19.27 14.53
CA GLN A 172 5.20 -18.62 15.07
C GLN A 172 5.47 -17.29 14.35
N PHE A 173 5.41 -17.29 13.01
CA PHE A 173 5.60 -16.10 12.20
C PHE A 173 4.63 -14.97 12.58
N PHE A 174 3.33 -15.25 12.62
CA PHE A 174 2.34 -14.23 13.00
C PHE A 174 2.49 -13.80 14.46
N SER A 175 2.76 -14.74 15.38
CA SER A 175 2.98 -14.41 16.80
C SER A 175 4.14 -13.43 16.99
N ILE A 176 5.25 -13.64 16.27
CA ILE A 176 6.40 -12.71 16.28
C ILE A 176 5.98 -11.31 15.82
N ILE A 177 5.18 -11.22 14.75
CA ILE A 177 4.73 -9.92 14.22
C ILE A 177 3.79 -9.22 15.19
N TYR A 178 2.78 -9.90 15.73
CA TYR A 178 1.86 -9.33 16.72
C TYR A 178 2.60 -8.87 17.98
N ASN A 179 3.59 -9.63 18.45
CA ASN A 179 4.44 -9.24 19.58
C ASN A 179 5.25 -7.98 19.26
N ARG A 180 5.83 -7.86 18.05
CA ARG A 180 6.57 -6.65 17.64
C ARG A 180 5.66 -5.43 17.46
N MET A 181 4.42 -5.64 17.00
CA MET A 181 3.40 -4.60 16.93
C MET A 181 2.84 -4.23 18.31
N GLN A 182 3.17 -4.99 19.36
CA GLN A 182 2.66 -4.82 20.72
C GLN A 182 1.12 -4.86 20.78
N VAL A 183 0.50 -5.70 19.96
CA VAL A 183 -0.97 -5.81 19.82
C VAL A 183 -1.38 -7.27 19.93
N LYS A 184 -2.49 -7.53 20.64
CA LYS A 184 -3.09 -8.86 20.70
C LYS A 184 -3.72 -9.21 19.36
N ALA A 185 -3.49 -10.44 18.88
CA ALA A 185 -4.07 -10.94 17.63
C ALA A 185 -5.60 -10.77 17.56
N ALA A 186 -6.29 -11.01 18.68
CA ALA A 186 -7.74 -10.89 18.77
C ALA A 186 -8.30 -9.46 18.70
N ALA A 187 -7.45 -8.43 18.75
CA ALA A 187 -7.91 -7.05 18.81
C ALA A 187 -8.06 -6.38 17.44
N GLN A 188 -7.40 -6.89 16.39
CA GLN A 188 -7.29 -6.17 15.12
C GLN A 188 -7.40 -7.10 13.91
N PRO A 189 -8.11 -6.68 12.85
CA PRO A 189 -8.12 -7.40 11.58
C PRO A 189 -6.74 -7.31 10.91
N VAL A 190 -6.46 -8.26 10.02
CA VAL A 190 -5.18 -8.35 9.33
C VAL A 190 -5.33 -8.47 7.82
N VAL A 191 -4.47 -7.79 7.08
CA VAL A 191 -4.28 -8.03 5.65
C VAL A 191 -2.88 -8.60 5.43
N VAL A 192 -2.82 -9.76 4.79
CA VAL A 192 -1.57 -10.48 4.53
C VAL A 192 -1.30 -10.49 3.03
N SER A 193 -0.13 -10.00 2.67
CA SER A 193 0.41 -10.12 1.32
C SER A 193 0.98 -11.51 1.12
N ILE A 194 0.42 -12.26 0.16
CA ILE A 194 0.89 -13.60 -0.22
C ILE A 194 1.87 -13.44 -1.39
N PRO A 195 3.06 -14.07 -1.31
CA PRO A 195 3.96 -14.12 -2.45
C PRO A 195 3.34 -14.83 -3.64
N ILE A 196 3.76 -14.44 -4.83
CA ILE A 196 3.42 -15.22 -6.02
C ILE A 196 4.25 -16.49 -5.98
N LEU A 197 3.57 -17.60 -5.75
CA LEU A 197 4.14 -18.95 -5.74
C LEU A 197 3.27 -19.84 -6.62
N HIS A 198 3.86 -20.95 -7.07
CA HIS A 198 3.24 -21.88 -8.00
C HIS A 198 2.72 -21.12 -9.22
N TYR A 199 3.59 -20.70 -10.11
CA TYR A 199 3.28 -19.66 -11.11
C TYR A 199 2.30 -20.14 -12.20
N ASP A 200 2.36 -21.43 -12.50
CA ASP A 200 1.63 -22.08 -13.60
C ASP A 200 0.10 -22.09 -13.43
N ASP A 201 -0.60 -22.23 -14.55
CA ASP A 201 -2.06 -22.44 -14.57
C ASP A 201 -2.48 -23.92 -14.50
N THR A 202 -1.66 -24.78 -13.89
CA THR A 202 -1.98 -26.19 -13.66
C THR A 202 -2.94 -26.38 -12.47
N GLU A 203 -3.70 -27.47 -12.46
CA GLU A 203 -4.58 -27.81 -11.32
C GLU A 203 -3.78 -28.05 -10.03
N SER A 204 -2.59 -28.64 -10.13
CA SER A 204 -1.67 -28.80 -8.99
C SER A 204 -1.27 -27.43 -8.41
N ALA A 205 -0.84 -26.49 -9.26
CA ALA A 205 -0.49 -25.14 -8.83
C ALA A 205 -1.69 -24.39 -8.21
N LYS A 206 -2.90 -24.56 -8.78
CA LYS A 206 -4.15 -24.02 -8.20
C LYS A 206 -4.40 -24.59 -6.80
N ALA A 207 -4.26 -25.91 -6.64
CA ALA A 207 -4.46 -26.58 -5.36
C ALA A 207 -3.44 -26.10 -4.31
N SER A 208 -2.14 -26.00 -4.65
CA SER A 208 -1.12 -25.52 -3.71
C SER A 208 -1.36 -24.08 -3.26
N ARG A 209 -1.81 -23.19 -4.17
CA ARG A 209 -2.19 -21.81 -3.80
C ARG A 209 -3.40 -21.77 -2.86
N ARG A 210 -4.41 -22.63 -3.08
CA ARG A 210 -5.57 -22.75 -2.18
C ARG A 210 -5.14 -23.25 -0.81
N GLN A 211 -4.33 -24.31 -0.77
CA GLN A 211 -3.80 -24.89 0.47
C GLN A 211 -3.00 -23.87 1.29
N LEU A 212 -2.13 -23.07 0.65
CA LEU A 212 -1.39 -22.01 1.34
C LEU A 212 -2.35 -20.96 1.93
N LYS A 213 -3.35 -20.52 1.15
CA LYS A 213 -4.34 -19.54 1.61
C LYS A 213 -5.17 -20.06 2.78
N GLU A 214 -5.62 -21.32 2.70
CA GLU A 214 -6.36 -22.01 3.76
C GLU A 214 -5.52 -22.15 5.03
N ALA A 215 -4.24 -22.54 4.91
CA ALA A 215 -3.33 -22.65 6.04
C ALA A 215 -3.10 -21.29 6.74
N ILE A 216 -2.96 -20.21 5.96
CA ILE A 216 -2.85 -18.84 6.50
C ILE A 216 -4.12 -18.48 7.28
N TYR A 217 -5.30 -18.68 6.70
CA TYR A 217 -6.56 -18.35 7.37
C TYR A 217 -6.81 -19.19 8.61
N ALA A 218 -6.65 -20.51 8.53
CA ALA A 218 -6.79 -21.41 9.67
C ALA A 218 -5.89 -20.97 10.82
N THR A 219 -4.62 -20.66 10.54
CA THR A 219 -3.67 -20.19 11.55
C THR A 219 -4.10 -18.87 12.20
N LEU A 220 -4.53 -17.88 11.40
CA LEU A 220 -4.94 -16.58 11.91
C LEU A 220 -6.21 -16.67 12.75
N PHE A 221 -7.20 -17.45 12.31
CA PHE A 221 -8.44 -17.66 13.06
C PHE A 221 -8.22 -18.48 14.33
N ASP A 222 -7.32 -19.47 14.32
CA ASP A 222 -6.89 -20.16 15.54
C ASP A 222 -6.16 -19.24 16.53
N MET A 223 -5.62 -18.10 16.06
CA MET A 223 -5.05 -17.04 16.90
C MET A 223 -6.11 -16.02 17.35
N ASN A 224 -7.39 -16.30 17.09
CA ASN A 224 -8.56 -15.46 17.35
C ASN A 224 -8.56 -14.12 16.61
N VAL A 225 -7.86 -14.00 15.48
CA VAL A 225 -7.88 -12.77 14.67
C VAL A 225 -9.31 -12.52 14.16
N PRO A 226 -9.89 -11.32 14.36
CA PRO A 226 -11.31 -11.06 14.09
C PRO A 226 -11.69 -11.13 12.60
N ALA A 227 -10.78 -10.73 11.71
CA ALA A 227 -10.94 -10.86 10.27
C ALA A 227 -9.57 -10.90 9.59
N ALA A 228 -9.48 -11.67 8.50
CA ALA A 228 -8.25 -11.82 7.73
C ALA A 228 -8.54 -11.68 6.23
N CYS A 229 -7.74 -10.87 5.55
CA CYS A 229 -7.72 -10.78 4.10
C CYS A 229 -6.34 -11.19 3.58
N ALA A 230 -6.30 -11.95 2.49
CA ALA A 230 -5.03 -12.42 1.93
C ALA A 230 -5.01 -12.12 0.44
N ILE A 231 -4.04 -11.32 0.01
CA ILE A 231 -3.98 -10.71 -1.32
C ILE A 231 -2.58 -10.88 -1.89
N ASN A 232 -2.49 -10.98 -3.21
CA ASN A 232 -1.23 -11.16 -3.91
C ASN A 232 -0.34 -9.91 -3.85
N GLN A 233 0.94 -10.08 -3.50
CA GLN A 233 1.97 -9.04 -3.49
C GLN A 233 2.00 -8.18 -4.76
N ALA A 234 1.93 -8.79 -5.94
CA ALA A 234 1.99 -8.04 -7.20
C ALA A 234 0.72 -7.20 -7.42
N THR A 235 -0.45 -7.74 -7.06
CA THR A 235 -1.71 -6.98 -7.14
C THR A 235 -1.66 -5.76 -6.23
N LEU A 236 -1.14 -5.92 -5.00
CA LEU A 236 -0.95 -4.79 -4.09
C LEU A 236 0.05 -3.75 -4.62
N ALA A 237 1.11 -4.19 -5.29
CA ALA A 237 2.06 -3.28 -5.90
C ALA A 237 1.43 -2.45 -7.03
N LEU A 238 0.64 -3.09 -7.90
CA LEU A 238 -0.07 -2.40 -8.99
C LEU A 238 -1.06 -1.37 -8.44
N TYR A 239 -1.79 -1.79 -7.41
CA TYR A 239 -2.73 -0.95 -6.69
C TYR A 239 -2.04 0.27 -6.07
N ALA A 240 -0.91 0.09 -5.37
CA ALA A 240 -0.15 1.21 -4.82
C ALA A 240 0.39 2.17 -5.90
N ALA A 241 0.56 1.71 -7.15
CA ALA A 241 0.84 2.56 -8.31
C ALA A 241 -0.43 3.23 -8.89
N ARG A 242 -1.58 3.13 -8.23
CA ARG A 242 -2.91 3.61 -8.69
C ARG A 242 -3.31 3.03 -10.05
N ARG A 243 -2.96 1.77 -10.29
CA ARG A 243 -3.29 1.00 -11.50
C ARG A 243 -4.07 -0.26 -11.13
N THR A 244 -4.93 -0.72 -12.03
CA THR A 244 -5.63 -2.01 -11.91
C THR A 244 -5.21 -3.01 -13.00
N SER A 245 -4.52 -2.55 -14.04
CA SER A 245 -3.97 -3.37 -15.11
C SER A 245 -2.54 -2.93 -15.42
N GLY A 246 -1.66 -3.88 -15.75
CA GLY A 246 -0.25 -3.67 -16.06
C GLY A 246 0.59 -4.93 -15.86
N ILE A 247 1.88 -4.84 -16.19
CA ILE A 247 2.87 -5.86 -15.86
C ILE A 247 3.59 -5.42 -14.58
N VAL A 248 3.61 -6.27 -13.56
CA VAL A 248 4.38 -6.03 -12.34
C VAL A 248 5.68 -6.80 -12.39
N VAL A 249 6.79 -6.10 -12.25
CA VAL A 249 8.14 -6.67 -12.15
C VAL A 249 8.58 -6.58 -10.70
N ASN A 250 8.48 -7.70 -9.98
CA ASN A 250 8.86 -7.79 -8.57
C ASN A 250 10.24 -8.44 -8.43
N ILE A 251 11.26 -7.64 -8.10
CA ILE A 251 12.63 -8.08 -7.86
C ILE A 251 12.79 -8.38 -6.36
N GLY A 252 12.46 -9.62 -5.99
CA GLY A 252 12.46 -10.11 -4.62
C GLY A 252 13.86 -10.49 -4.09
N PHE A 253 13.87 -11.13 -2.92
CA PHE A 253 15.12 -11.55 -2.30
C PHE A 253 15.75 -12.75 -3.01
N GLN A 254 14.96 -13.79 -3.32
CA GLN A 254 15.45 -14.98 -4.01
C GLN A 254 15.30 -14.91 -5.53
N VAL A 255 14.16 -14.43 -6.01
CA VAL A 255 13.77 -14.48 -7.43
C VAL A 255 13.21 -13.15 -7.89
N THR A 256 13.22 -12.94 -9.20
CA THR A 256 12.47 -11.87 -9.89
C THR A 256 11.27 -12.49 -10.58
N SER A 257 10.11 -11.86 -10.45
CA SER A 257 8.87 -12.30 -11.11
C SER A 257 8.29 -11.19 -11.98
N VAL A 258 7.82 -11.55 -13.18
CA VAL A 258 7.15 -10.67 -14.14
C VAL A 258 5.71 -11.15 -14.29
N VAL A 259 4.77 -10.32 -13.86
CA VAL A 259 3.41 -10.75 -13.54
C VAL A 259 2.41 -9.88 -14.31
N PRO A 260 1.78 -10.42 -15.36
CA PRO A 260 0.72 -9.71 -16.06
C PRO A 260 -0.56 -9.69 -15.23
N ILE A 261 -1.14 -8.51 -15.06
CA ILE A 261 -2.38 -8.29 -14.30
C ILE A 261 -3.34 -7.47 -15.15
N LEU A 262 -4.57 -7.96 -15.28
CA LEU A 262 -5.65 -7.28 -15.99
C LEU A 262 -6.86 -7.17 -15.05
N HIS A 263 -7.35 -5.94 -14.82
CA HIS A 263 -8.49 -5.65 -13.95
C HIS A 263 -8.37 -6.30 -12.55
N GLY A 264 -7.19 -6.19 -11.94
CA GLY A 264 -6.87 -6.73 -10.62
C GLY A 264 -6.63 -8.24 -10.58
N LYS A 265 -6.77 -8.95 -11.71
CA LYS A 265 -6.58 -10.40 -11.81
C LYS A 265 -5.26 -10.76 -12.46
N VAL A 266 -4.49 -11.63 -11.81
CA VAL A 266 -3.26 -12.19 -12.39
C VAL A 266 -3.60 -13.09 -13.58
N MET A 267 -2.97 -12.81 -14.71
CA MET A 267 -3.23 -13.46 -16.00
C MET A 267 -2.40 -14.74 -16.15
N ARG A 268 -2.68 -15.74 -15.32
CA ARG A 268 -1.90 -17.00 -15.30
C ARG A 268 -1.87 -17.76 -16.62
N LYS A 269 -2.93 -17.64 -17.42
CA LYS A 269 -3.00 -18.22 -18.77
C LYS A 269 -2.04 -17.57 -19.76
N VAL A 270 -1.75 -16.28 -19.59
CA VAL A 270 -0.75 -15.56 -20.38
C VAL A 270 0.66 -16.02 -19.97
N GLY A 271 0.83 -16.29 -18.67
CA GLY A 271 2.10 -16.77 -18.10
C GLY A 271 2.62 -15.80 -17.05
N VAL A 272 3.37 -16.32 -16.09
CA VAL A 272 4.11 -15.51 -15.12
C VAL A 272 5.56 -15.93 -15.24
N GLU A 273 6.41 -15.01 -15.71
CA GLU A 273 7.82 -15.29 -15.90
C GLU A 273 8.56 -15.16 -14.58
N VAL A 274 9.48 -16.10 -14.31
CA VAL A 274 10.27 -16.10 -13.08
C VAL A 274 11.72 -16.34 -13.42
N VAL A 275 12.57 -15.41 -12.99
CA VAL A 275 14.01 -15.46 -13.18
C VAL A 275 14.66 -15.75 -11.83
N GLY A 276 15.55 -16.75 -11.80
CA GLY A 276 16.32 -17.17 -10.62
C GLY A 276 17.41 -16.18 -10.18
N VAL A 277 17.17 -14.88 -10.34
CA VAL A 277 18.05 -13.80 -9.93
C VAL A 277 17.23 -12.86 -9.04
N GLY A 278 17.66 -12.73 -7.78
CA GLY A 278 17.09 -11.80 -6.80
C GLY A 278 18.19 -11.13 -5.97
N ALA A 279 17.81 -10.36 -4.95
CA ALA A 279 18.74 -9.62 -4.11
C ALA A 279 19.87 -10.47 -3.50
N LEU A 280 19.58 -11.73 -3.10
CA LEU A 280 20.55 -12.66 -2.55
C LEU A 280 21.66 -12.97 -3.56
N LYS A 281 21.30 -13.15 -4.83
CA LYS A 281 22.27 -13.43 -5.89
C LYS A 281 23.15 -12.22 -6.20
N LEU A 282 22.59 -11.00 -6.17
CA LEU A 282 23.36 -9.77 -6.31
C LEU A 282 24.35 -9.60 -5.16
N THR A 283 23.92 -9.81 -3.91
CA THR A 283 24.82 -9.75 -2.74
C THR A 283 25.93 -10.81 -2.84
N GLY A 284 25.60 -12.03 -3.28
CA GLY A 284 26.58 -13.10 -3.48
C GLY A 284 27.60 -12.79 -4.58
N PHE A 285 27.16 -12.16 -5.67
CA PHE A 285 28.05 -11.76 -6.76
C PHE A 285 28.97 -10.59 -6.35
N LEU A 286 28.44 -9.59 -5.66
CA LEU A 286 29.28 -8.51 -5.11
C LEU A 286 30.35 -9.06 -4.16
N ARG A 287 29.98 -10.02 -3.30
CA ARG A 287 30.93 -10.73 -2.42
C ARG A 287 32.07 -11.36 -3.23
N GLU A 288 31.75 -12.07 -4.31
CA GLU A 288 32.74 -12.71 -5.17
C GLU A 288 33.68 -11.69 -5.82
N LEU A 289 33.14 -10.57 -6.32
CA LEU A 289 33.96 -9.48 -6.88
C LEU A 289 34.89 -8.84 -5.83
N MET A 290 34.36 -8.57 -4.62
CA MET A 290 35.16 -8.03 -3.51
C MET A 290 36.31 -8.97 -3.14
N GLN A 291 36.06 -10.28 -3.07
CA GLN A 291 37.09 -11.28 -2.80
C GLN A 291 38.16 -11.33 -3.90
N GLN A 292 37.76 -11.26 -5.17
CA GLN A 292 38.69 -11.23 -6.30
C GLN A 292 39.61 -10.00 -6.27
N ASN A 293 39.13 -8.88 -5.74
CA ASN A 293 39.90 -7.65 -5.62
C ASN A 293 40.56 -7.49 -4.24
N ASN A 294 40.65 -8.56 -3.44
CA ASN A 294 41.27 -8.58 -2.12
C ASN A 294 40.68 -7.57 -1.11
N ILE A 295 39.38 -7.28 -1.23
CA ILE A 295 38.65 -6.44 -0.28
C ILE A 295 38.14 -7.33 0.85
N ASN A 296 38.71 -7.17 2.05
CA ASN A 296 38.34 -7.95 3.23
C ASN A 296 37.06 -7.40 3.87
N PHE A 297 36.15 -8.28 4.26
CA PHE A 297 34.91 -7.98 4.99
C PHE A 297 34.62 -9.13 5.95
N GLU A 298 33.90 -8.86 7.03
CA GLU A 298 33.62 -9.85 8.08
C GLU A 298 32.27 -10.55 7.86
N SER A 299 31.29 -9.85 7.29
CA SER A 299 29.92 -10.37 7.21
C SER A 299 29.21 -10.12 5.87
N LEU A 300 28.27 -11.00 5.52
CA LEU A 300 27.34 -10.79 4.40
C LEU A 300 26.42 -9.57 4.60
N TYR A 301 26.20 -9.16 5.85
CA TYR A 301 25.43 -7.95 6.17
C TYR A 301 26.16 -6.69 5.65
N THR A 302 27.48 -6.64 5.80
CA THR A 302 28.31 -5.56 5.27
C THR A 302 28.27 -5.52 3.75
N VAL A 303 28.46 -6.66 3.08
CA VAL A 303 28.33 -6.75 1.61
C VAL A 303 26.96 -6.27 1.13
N ARG A 304 25.88 -6.67 1.82
CA ARG A 304 24.53 -6.19 1.51
C ARG A 304 24.41 -4.67 1.69
N THR A 305 24.97 -4.12 2.75
CA THR A 305 24.94 -2.68 3.03
C THR A 305 25.70 -1.91 1.95
N LEU A 306 26.87 -2.39 1.54
CA LEU A 306 27.62 -1.83 0.42
C LEU A 306 26.83 -1.90 -0.88
N LYS A 307 26.17 -3.03 -1.17
CA LYS A 307 25.28 -3.16 -2.33
C LYS A 307 24.17 -2.10 -2.32
N GLU A 308 23.52 -1.91 -1.17
CA GLU A 308 22.39 -0.98 -1.06
C GLU A 308 22.82 0.50 -1.15
N ASN A 309 24.08 0.83 -0.83
CA ASN A 309 24.57 2.22 -0.81
C ASN A 309 25.49 2.60 -1.98
N LEU A 310 26.22 1.65 -2.56
CA LEU A 310 27.23 1.92 -3.59
C LEU A 310 26.88 1.37 -4.97
N CYS A 311 26.12 0.28 -5.06
CA CYS A 311 25.81 -0.33 -6.35
C CYS A 311 24.71 0.40 -7.12
N TYR A 312 24.75 0.27 -8.44
CA TYR A 312 23.79 0.86 -9.37
C TYR A 312 23.75 0.00 -10.66
N VAL A 313 22.87 0.34 -11.58
CA VAL A 313 22.81 -0.22 -12.94
C VAL A 313 23.32 0.86 -13.88
N ALA A 314 24.37 0.55 -14.65
CA ALA A 314 24.89 1.47 -15.66
C ALA A 314 23.92 1.57 -16.84
N TYR A 315 23.90 2.72 -17.53
CA TYR A 315 23.14 2.89 -18.77
C TYR A 315 23.77 2.16 -19.97
N ASP A 316 25.09 2.22 -20.06
CA ASP A 316 25.88 1.52 -21.07
C ASP A 316 27.06 0.87 -20.33
N TYR A 317 26.98 -0.46 -20.19
CA TYR A 317 27.95 -1.23 -19.43
C TYR A 317 29.39 -1.09 -19.98
N ASP A 318 29.55 -1.13 -21.29
CA ASP A 318 30.88 -1.08 -21.93
C ASP A 318 31.48 0.32 -21.83
N ALA A 319 30.66 1.37 -21.98
CA ALA A 319 31.11 2.74 -21.76
C ALA A 319 31.45 3.01 -20.28
N GLU A 320 30.71 2.41 -19.33
CA GLU A 320 30.95 2.58 -17.90
C GLU A 320 32.27 1.92 -17.44
N LEU A 321 32.68 0.82 -18.10
CA LEU A 321 33.99 0.17 -17.86
C LEU A 321 35.18 1.09 -18.09
N LEU A 322 35.03 2.12 -18.93
CA LEU A 322 36.10 3.06 -19.27
C LEU A 322 36.17 4.26 -18.30
N LYS A 323 35.21 4.40 -17.38
CA LYS A 323 35.11 5.55 -16.46
C LYS A 323 35.76 5.26 -15.11
N HIS A 324 36.15 6.33 -14.43
CA HIS A 324 36.55 6.25 -13.02
C HIS A 324 35.30 6.22 -12.13
N THR A 325 34.95 5.03 -11.65
CA THR A 325 33.70 4.77 -10.92
C THR A 325 33.89 4.55 -9.43
N GLN A 326 35.04 4.95 -8.87
CA GLN A 326 35.35 4.71 -7.47
C GLN A 326 34.40 5.48 -6.54
N ALA A 327 33.88 4.81 -5.52
CA ALA A 327 33.16 5.43 -4.41
C ALA A 327 33.36 4.65 -3.13
N SER A 328 33.30 5.38 -2.01
CA SER A 328 33.54 4.82 -0.69
C SER A 328 32.31 4.97 0.21
N PHE A 329 32.14 4.01 1.11
CA PHE A 329 31.08 4.01 2.12
C PHE A 329 31.63 3.48 3.43
N GLU A 330 31.23 4.09 4.53
CA GLU A 330 31.58 3.64 5.87
C GLU A 330 30.55 2.62 6.36
N ALA A 331 30.93 1.35 6.36
CA ALA A 331 30.10 0.29 6.93
C ALA A 331 30.19 0.36 8.46
N THR A 332 29.04 0.52 9.11
CA THR A 332 28.95 0.56 10.57
C THR A 332 29.56 -0.71 11.14
N ALA A 333 30.60 -0.56 11.97
CA ALA A 333 31.44 -1.59 12.61
C ALA A 333 32.67 -2.12 11.84
N GLU A 334 32.72 -2.04 10.50
CA GLU A 334 33.86 -2.58 9.72
C GLU A 334 34.72 -1.49 9.05
N GLY A 335 34.27 -0.23 9.06
CA GLY A 335 35.04 0.92 8.56
C GLY A 335 34.80 1.25 7.09
N TRP A 336 35.79 1.88 6.45
CA TRP A 336 35.66 2.40 5.08
C TRP A 336 35.91 1.32 4.03
N PHE A 337 34.94 1.14 3.15
CA PHE A 337 35.06 0.32 1.96
C PHE A 337 35.09 1.19 0.72
N THR A 338 35.90 0.81 -0.25
CA THR A 338 35.97 1.51 -1.54
C THR A 338 35.75 0.51 -2.66
N LEU A 339 34.73 0.76 -3.47
CA LEU A 339 34.38 -0.06 -4.63
C LEU A 339 34.52 0.77 -5.91
N SER A 340 34.74 0.10 -7.03
CA SER A 340 34.91 0.69 -8.36
C SER A 340 33.92 0.05 -9.35
N LYS A 341 34.42 -0.77 -10.28
CA LYS A 341 33.62 -1.51 -11.27
C LYS A 341 32.59 -2.45 -10.65
N GLU A 342 32.85 -2.96 -9.44
CA GLU A 342 31.95 -3.86 -8.71
C GLU A 342 30.58 -3.23 -8.48
N ARG A 343 30.54 -1.90 -8.40
CA ARG A 343 29.32 -1.12 -8.17
C ARG A 343 28.28 -1.36 -9.26
N PHE A 344 28.66 -1.24 -10.53
CA PHE A 344 27.74 -1.42 -11.65
C PHE A 344 27.71 -2.85 -12.19
N GLN A 345 28.83 -3.60 -12.09
CA GLN A 345 28.86 -5.02 -12.44
C GLN A 345 27.85 -5.83 -11.63
N THR A 346 27.64 -5.46 -10.36
CA THR A 346 26.64 -6.10 -9.50
C THR A 346 25.21 -5.92 -10.00
N GLY A 347 24.88 -4.73 -10.52
CA GLY A 347 23.55 -4.47 -11.11
C GLY A 347 23.37 -5.15 -12.47
N GLU A 348 24.45 -5.27 -13.25
CA GLU A 348 24.42 -5.82 -14.61
C GLU A 348 23.92 -7.27 -14.67
N ILE A 349 24.11 -8.06 -13.60
CA ILE A 349 23.65 -9.46 -13.58
C ILE A 349 22.12 -9.60 -13.67
N LEU A 350 21.36 -8.53 -13.45
CA LEU A 350 19.93 -8.51 -13.74
C LEU A 350 19.67 -8.61 -15.25
N PHE A 351 20.55 -8.07 -16.09
CA PHE A 351 20.45 -8.07 -17.54
C PHE A 351 21.30 -9.19 -18.16
N GLN A 352 22.43 -9.52 -17.55
CA GLN A 352 23.34 -10.59 -17.97
C GLN A 352 23.60 -11.62 -16.85
N PRO A 353 22.62 -12.46 -16.48
CA PRO A 353 22.75 -13.42 -15.38
C PRO A 353 23.95 -14.38 -15.50
N ARG A 354 24.42 -14.62 -16.73
CA ARG A 354 25.56 -15.48 -17.03
C ARG A 354 26.85 -15.00 -16.39
N MET A 355 27.02 -13.69 -16.16
CA MET A 355 28.17 -13.13 -15.45
C MET A 355 28.31 -13.71 -14.03
N ALA A 356 27.20 -14.04 -13.39
CA ALA A 356 27.16 -14.65 -12.07
C ALA A 356 26.96 -16.18 -12.12
N GLY A 357 27.26 -16.81 -13.26
CA GLY A 357 27.13 -18.25 -13.48
C GLY A 357 25.69 -18.76 -13.57
N VAL A 358 24.70 -17.89 -13.78
CA VAL A 358 23.28 -18.29 -13.86
C VAL A 358 22.86 -18.42 -15.32
N ARG A 359 22.32 -19.58 -15.69
CA ARG A 359 21.70 -19.81 -17.00
C ARG A 359 20.22 -19.42 -16.96
N ALA A 360 19.95 -18.12 -17.05
CA ALA A 360 18.60 -17.57 -17.12
C ALA A 360 18.54 -16.40 -18.10
N MET A 361 17.31 -16.00 -18.47
CA MET A 361 17.06 -14.79 -19.24
C MET A 361 17.39 -13.54 -18.43
N GLY A 362 17.81 -12.48 -19.11
CA GLY A 362 17.91 -11.15 -18.50
C GLY A 362 16.52 -10.59 -18.17
N LEU A 363 16.48 -9.60 -17.27
CA LEU A 363 15.25 -8.94 -16.85
C LEU A 363 14.46 -8.35 -18.01
N HIS A 364 15.16 -7.65 -18.91
CA HIS A 364 14.59 -7.07 -20.13
C HIS A 364 13.95 -8.14 -21.02
N GLN A 365 14.62 -9.27 -21.24
CA GLN A 365 14.10 -10.40 -22.01
C GLN A 365 12.85 -11.02 -21.38
N ALA A 366 12.85 -11.21 -20.05
CA ALA A 366 11.69 -11.76 -19.35
C ALA A 366 10.47 -10.81 -19.42
N VAL A 367 10.71 -9.49 -19.37
CA VAL A 367 9.66 -8.48 -19.54
C VAL A 367 9.14 -8.46 -20.97
N ALA A 368 10.02 -8.45 -21.98
CA ALA A 368 9.65 -8.50 -23.39
C ALA A 368 8.83 -9.75 -23.72
N LEU A 369 9.26 -10.92 -23.24
CA LEU A 369 8.53 -12.18 -23.42
C LEU A 369 7.11 -12.11 -22.84
N CYS A 370 6.96 -11.54 -21.64
CA CYS A 370 5.66 -11.34 -21.02
C CYS A 370 4.77 -10.38 -21.84
N MET A 371 5.34 -9.30 -22.39
CA MET A 371 4.63 -8.38 -23.27
C MET A 371 4.16 -9.07 -24.55
N ASP A 372 4.99 -9.90 -25.16
CA ASP A 372 4.65 -10.68 -26.36
C ASP A 372 3.51 -11.66 -26.08
N HIS A 373 3.56 -12.38 -24.95
CA HIS A 373 2.48 -13.25 -24.52
C HIS A 373 1.17 -12.46 -24.26
N CYS A 374 1.26 -11.27 -23.65
CA CYS A 374 0.09 -10.41 -23.44
C CYS A 374 -0.52 -9.94 -24.76
N HIS A 375 0.32 -9.55 -25.73
CA HIS A 375 -0.12 -9.12 -27.04
C HIS A 375 -0.81 -10.25 -27.82
N ALA A 376 -0.21 -11.44 -27.82
CA ALA A 376 -0.74 -12.62 -28.49
C ALA A 376 -2.06 -13.14 -27.90
N ALA A 377 -2.37 -12.80 -26.64
CA ALA A 377 -3.59 -13.25 -25.98
C ALA A 377 -4.86 -12.50 -26.44
N GLU A 378 -4.74 -11.34 -27.11
CA GLU A 378 -5.84 -10.54 -27.67
C GLU A 378 -7.00 -10.24 -26.68
N LEU A 379 -6.69 -10.09 -25.39
CA LEU A 379 -7.70 -10.03 -24.32
C LEU A 379 -8.33 -8.64 -24.11
N ALA A 380 -7.74 -7.58 -24.65
CA ALA A 380 -8.21 -6.20 -24.51
C ALA A 380 -7.75 -5.31 -25.68
N SER A 381 -8.56 -4.31 -26.03
CA SER A 381 -8.24 -3.31 -27.07
C SER A 381 -7.15 -2.33 -26.65
N ASP A 382 -7.00 -2.13 -25.34
CA ASP A 382 -6.10 -1.15 -24.76
C ASP A 382 -4.76 -1.82 -24.45
N ASP A 383 -3.66 -1.13 -24.74
CA ASP A 383 -2.29 -1.60 -24.49
C ASP A 383 -1.90 -1.60 -22.99
N TRP A 384 -2.75 -2.18 -22.14
CA TRP A 384 -2.61 -2.18 -20.68
C TRP A 384 -1.27 -2.75 -20.22
N PHE A 385 -0.71 -3.71 -20.96
CA PHE A 385 0.56 -4.38 -20.66
C PHE A 385 1.79 -3.50 -20.91
N LYS A 386 1.65 -2.34 -21.56
CA LYS A 386 2.74 -1.36 -21.72
C LYS A 386 3.05 -0.60 -20.43
N THR A 387 2.16 -0.65 -19.44
CA THR A 387 2.43 -0.10 -18.12
C THR A 387 3.16 -1.14 -17.29
N ILE A 388 4.41 -0.84 -16.95
CA ILE A 388 5.31 -1.70 -16.17
C ILE A 388 5.48 -1.07 -14.80
N VAL A 389 5.10 -1.79 -13.75
CA VAL A 389 5.31 -1.37 -12.35
C VAL A 389 6.46 -2.16 -11.75
N LEU A 390 7.53 -1.46 -11.39
CA LEU A 390 8.70 -2.06 -10.77
C LEU A 390 8.57 -2.02 -9.24
N THR A 391 8.77 -3.17 -8.58
CA THR A 391 8.67 -3.32 -7.11
C THR A 391 9.75 -4.25 -6.56
N GLY A 392 9.94 -4.22 -5.24
CA GLY A 392 10.97 -4.99 -4.52
C GLY A 392 12.19 -4.15 -4.13
N GLY A 393 12.99 -4.62 -3.17
CA GLY A 393 14.11 -3.83 -2.63
C GLY A 393 15.21 -3.56 -3.67
N THR A 394 15.47 -4.51 -4.56
CA THR A 394 16.47 -4.35 -5.63
C THR A 394 15.99 -3.43 -6.76
N ALA A 395 14.67 -3.21 -6.88
CA ALA A 395 14.13 -2.22 -7.82
C ALA A 395 14.65 -0.78 -7.55
N CYS A 396 15.11 -0.53 -6.32
CA CYS A 396 15.62 0.77 -5.88
C CYS A 396 17.07 1.03 -6.30
N LEU A 397 17.73 0.09 -7.01
CA LEU A 397 19.07 0.35 -7.55
C LEU A 397 19.02 1.53 -8.51
N PRO A 398 19.88 2.56 -8.32
CA PRO A 398 19.96 3.69 -9.25
C PRO A 398 20.22 3.22 -10.69
N GLY A 399 19.65 3.91 -11.67
CA GLY A 399 19.78 3.61 -13.11
C GLY A 399 18.87 2.50 -13.66
N LEU A 400 18.32 1.64 -12.80
CA LEU A 400 17.51 0.49 -13.24
C LEU A 400 16.23 0.90 -13.98
N ALA A 401 15.46 1.84 -13.41
CA ALA A 401 14.12 2.15 -13.91
C ALA A 401 14.03 3.34 -14.88
N VAL A 402 14.97 4.29 -14.78
CA VAL A 402 14.92 5.54 -15.55
C VAL A 402 15.61 5.38 -16.90
N GLU A 403 16.62 4.51 -17.01
CA GLU A 403 17.52 4.53 -18.15
C GLU A 403 17.66 3.15 -18.82
N HIS A 404 18.06 2.11 -18.08
CA HIS A 404 18.46 0.84 -18.70
C HIS A 404 17.29 -0.07 -19.09
N LEU A 405 16.29 -0.27 -18.22
CA LEU A 405 15.14 -1.13 -18.55
C LEU A 405 14.30 -0.57 -19.72
N PRO A 406 13.95 0.73 -19.78
CA PRO A 406 13.28 1.29 -20.95
C PRO A 406 14.10 1.12 -22.24
N GLN A 407 15.40 1.42 -22.21
CA GLN A 407 16.24 1.35 -23.41
C GLN A 407 16.43 -0.09 -23.91
N SER A 408 16.70 -1.03 -22.99
CA SER A 408 16.88 -2.44 -23.36
C SER A 408 15.61 -3.03 -23.98
N LEU A 409 14.43 -2.60 -23.53
CA LEU A 409 13.16 -2.98 -24.15
C LEU A 409 12.97 -2.35 -25.53
N VAL A 410 13.39 -1.10 -25.75
CA VAL A 410 13.28 -0.40 -27.05
C VAL A 410 14.28 -0.93 -28.10
N ARG A 411 15.43 -1.46 -27.67
CA ARG A 411 16.45 -2.03 -28.57
C ARG A 411 16.03 -3.37 -29.18
N ASP A 412 15.09 -4.09 -28.58
CA ASP A 412 14.42 -5.21 -29.25
C ASP A 412 13.40 -4.61 -30.24
N GLU A 413 13.72 -4.67 -31.55
CA GLU A 413 13.11 -3.94 -32.69
C GLU A 413 11.57 -4.09 -32.91
N LYS A 414 10.82 -4.61 -31.94
CA LYS A 414 9.36 -4.80 -31.97
C LYS A 414 8.60 -4.16 -30.80
N ALA A 415 9.27 -3.60 -29.80
CA ALA A 415 8.60 -3.12 -28.59
C ALA A 415 8.08 -1.68 -28.75
N VAL A 416 6.78 -1.50 -28.49
CA VAL A 416 6.20 -0.17 -28.30
C VAL A 416 6.71 0.43 -26.99
N SER A 417 6.99 1.74 -26.98
CA SER A 417 7.56 2.47 -25.85
C SER A 417 6.81 2.16 -24.53
N PRO A 418 7.43 1.45 -23.56
CA PRO A 418 6.78 1.12 -22.31
C PRO A 418 6.74 2.33 -21.37
N LYS A 419 5.69 2.40 -20.56
CA LYS A 419 5.61 3.36 -19.45
C LYS A 419 6.05 2.66 -18.18
N ILE A 420 7.22 3.00 -17.67
CA ILE A 420 7.76 2.42 -16.43
C ILE A 420 7.41 3.33 -15.24
N GLU A 421 6.72 2.76 -14.26
CA GLU A 421 6.39 3.41 -13.00
C GLU A 421 7.14 2.66 -11.89
N THR A 422 8.05 3.35 -11.19
CA THR A 422 8.72 2.78 -10.00
C THR A 422 7.90 3.02 -8.77
N GLN A 423 7.76 1.99 -7.94
CA GLN A 423 7.45 2.26 -6.54
C GLN A 423 8.70 2.85 -5.87
N PRO A 424 8.57 3.97 -5.14
CA PRO A 424 9.66 4.42 -4.28
C PRO A 424 10.00 3.30 -3.28
N PRO A 425 11.24 3.28 -2.72
CA PRO A 425 11.58 2.35 -1.66
C PRO A 425 10.48 2.38 -0.58
N MET A 426 10.24 1.27 0.12
CA MET A 426 9.27 1.16 1.23
C MET A 426 9.58 2.09 2.43
N VAL A 427 10.26 3.21 2.20
CA VAL A 427 10.36 4.37 3.06
C VAL A 427 9.28 5.41 2.68
N THR A 428 8.80 5.48 1.43
CA THR A 428 7.95 6.59 0.96
C THR A 428 7.00 6.27 -0.21
N ALA A 429 6.17 5.24 -0.17
CA ALA A 429 4.82 5.31 -0.79
C ALA A 429 3.96 4.10 -0.40
N PRO A 430 2.64 4.31 -0.30
CA PRO A 430 1.99 3.75 0.86
C PRO A 430 1.07 2.61 0.54
N ILE A 431 0.75 1.95 1.63
CA ILE A 431 -0.32 1.00 1.80
C ILE A 431 -1.68 1.71 1.62
N HIS A 432 -1.96 2.17 0.40
CA HIS A 432 -3.11 3.05 0.11
C HIS A 432 -4.23 2.37 -0.67
N VAL A 433 -4.26 1.03 -0.73
CA VAL A 433 -5.31 0.31 -1.49
C VAL A 433 -5.92 -0.86 -0.72
N LEU A 434 -5.77 -0.89 0.60
CA LEU A 434 -6.39 -1.94 1.43
C LEU A 434 -7.19 -1.40 2.61
N ALA A 435 -7.59 -0.12 2.57
CA ALA A 435 -8.39 0.52 3.59
C ALA A 435 -9.62 1.20 3.01
#